data_AF-A0A1H3UHV3-F1
#
_entry.id   AF-A0A1H3UHV3-F1
#
_cell.length_a   1.000
_cell.length_b   1.000
_cell.length_c   1.000
_cell.angle_alpha   90.00
_cell.angle_beta   90.00
_cell.angle_gamma   90.00
#
_symmetry.space_group_name_H-M   'P 1'
#
loop_
_entity.id
_entity.type
_entity.pdbx_description
1 polymer ?
#
loop_
_entity_poly.entity_id
_entity_poly.type
_entity_poly.pdbx_seq_one_letter_code
_entity_poly.pdbx_strand_id
1 'polypeptide(L)'
;MGITVTNNSSNPIEVAINHWGSDGDTSFFSVGNGKQETWDRSDSRGFVLSLKKNGAQHPYYVQASSKIEVDNNAVKDQGRLIEPLS
;
A
#
# COMPACT_ATOMS: atom_id res chain seq x y z
N MET A 1 -11.62 0.26 -10.24
CA MET A 1 -11.32 0.75 -8.88
C MET A 1 -9.97 0.19 -8.52
N GLY A 2 -9.11 0.96 -7.88
CA GLY A 2 -7.76 0.49 -7.57
C GLY A 2 -7.20 1.15 -6.33
N ILE A 3 -6.26 0.45 -5.70
CA ILE A 3 -5.49 0.98 -4.59
C ILE A 3 -4.27 1.66 -5.19
N THR A 4 -4.10 2.93 -4.86
CA THR A 4 -2.95 3.72 -5.29
C THR A 4 -2.03 3.97 -4.11
N VAL A 5 -0.73 3.77 -4.28
CA VAL A 5 0.28 4.04 -3.26
C VAL A 5 1.31 5.02 -3.79
N THR A 6 1.46 6.14 -3.11
CA THR A 6 2.45 7.18 -3.39
C THR A 6 3.55 7.15 -2.34
N ASN A 7 4.80 7.03 -2.77
CA ASN A 7 5.95 7.09 -1.89
C ASN A 7 6.48 8.53 -1.79
N ASN A 8 6.14 9.21 -0.70
CA ASN A 8 6.68 10.53 -0.34
C ASN A 8 7.89 10.43 0.60
N SER A 9 8.25 9.22 1.04
CA SER A 9 9.37 8.99 1.95
C SER A 9 10.70 9.06 1.21
N SER A 10 11.79 9.37 1.92
CA SER A 10 13.11 9.63 1.33
C SER A 10 13.78 8.39 0.72
N ASN A 11 13.27 7.18 0.97
CA ASN A 11 13.82 5.92 0.49
C ASN A 11 12.79 5.16 -0.37
N PRO A 12 13.23 4.25 -1.25
CA PRO A 12 12.33 3.28 -1.85
C PRO A 12 11.59 2.47 -0.78
N ILE A 13 10.33 2.15 -1.05
CA ILE A 13 9.51 1.24 -0.24
C ILE A 13 9.18 0.00 -1.07
N GLU A 14 8.79 -1.08 -0.43
CA GLU A 14 8.21 -2.22 -1.13
C GLU A 14 6.78 -2.47 -0.64
N VAL A 15 5.89 -2.73 -1.58
CA VAL A 15 4.46 -2.90 -1.31
C VAL A 15 3.99 -4.20 -1.92
N ALA A 16 3.26 -4.99 -1.12
CA ALA A 16 2.48 -6.12 -1.59
C ALA A 16 1.03 -5.94 -1.16
N ILE A 17 0.07 -6.29 -2.01
CA ILE A 17 -1.36 -6.21 -1.70
C ILE A 17 -1.97 -7.56 -2.01
N ASN A 18 -2.68 -8.15 -1.04
CA ASN A 18 -3.39 -9.40 -1.28
C ASN A 18 -4.38 -9.26 -2.45
N HIS A 19 -4.81 -10.39 -3.00
CA HIS A 19 -5.84 -10.42 -4.01
C HIS A 19 -6.99 -11.32 -3.55
N TRP A 20 -8.10 -11.17 -4.24
CA TRP A 20 -9.24 -12.06 -4.13
C TRP A 20 -9.46 -12.71 -5.50
N GLY A 21 -9.75 -14.00 -5.53
CA GLY A 21 -9.89 -14.77 -6.78
C GLY A 21 -8.61 -15.56 -7.13
N SER A 22 -8.48 -15.97 -8.39
CA SER A 22 -7.34 -16.77 -8.88
C SER A 22 -6.20 -15.95 -9.49
N ASP A 23 -6.45 -14.68 -9.81
CA ASP A 23 -5.57 -13.86 -10.65
C ASP A 23 -5.05 -12.63 -9.90
N GLY A 24 -3.90 -12.11 -10.34
CA GLY A 24 -3.27 -10.91 -9.79
C GLY A 24 -2.01 -11.22 -8.98
N ASP A 25 -0.95 -10.43 -9.19
CA ASP A 25 0.31 -10.60 -8.48
C ASP A 25 0.22 -10.04 -7.06
N THR A 26 0.74 -10.80 -6.09
CA THR A 26 0.84 -10.41 -4.68
C THR A 26 2.29 -10.32 -4.19
N SER A 27 3.26 -10.35 -5.10
CA SER A 27 4.66 -10.12 -4.82
C SER A 27 4.90 -8.71 -4.30
N PHE A 28 6.06 -8.49 -3.70
CA PHE A 28 6.49 -7.15 -3.35
C PHE A 28 6.96 -6.40 -4.60
N PHE A 29 6.44 -5.19 -4.76
CA PHE A 29 6.83 -4.25 -5.80
C PHE A 29 7.54 -3.06 -5.19
N SER A 30 8.65 -2.65 -5.78
CA SER A 30 9.41 -1.48 -5.32
C SER A 30 8.77 -0.20 -5.85
N VAL A 31 8.49 0.75 -4.95
CA VAL A 31 8.03 2.10 -5.29
C VAL A 31 9.13 3.09 -4.93
N GLY A 32 9.76 3.68 -5.93
CA GLY A 32 10.83 4.67 -5.74
C GLY A 32 10.34 5.96 -5.05
N ASN A 33 11.27 6.75 -4.50
CA ASN A 33 10.94 8.06 -3.92
C ASN A 33 10.27 8.97 -4.97
N GLY A 34 9.17 9.61 -4.57
CA GLY A 34 8.36 10.48 -5.43
C GLY A 34 7.60 9.73 -6.53
N LYS A 35 7.58 8.39 -6.49
CA LYS A 35 6.84 7.55 -7.45
C LYS A 35 5.53 7.07 -6.85
N GLN A 36 4.67 6.62 -7.75
CA GLN A 36 3.35 6.12 -7.45
C GLN A 36 3.12 4.85 -8.26
N GLU A 37 2.48 3.88 -7.63
CA GLU A 37 2.01 2.65 -8.26
C GLU A 37 0.52 2.45 -7.96
N THR A 38 -0.18 1.73 -8.85
CA THR A 38 -1.60 1.43 -8.69
C THR A 38 -1.87 -0.03 -9.02
N TRP A 39 -2.63 -0.69 -8.15
CA TRP A 39 -3.06 -2.07 -8.31
C TRP A 39 -4.57 -2.11 -8.57
N ASP A 40 -4.97 -2.84 -9.60
CA ASP A 40 -6.39 -3.16 -9.82
C ASP A 40 -6.84 -4.15 -8.73
N ARG A 41 -7.68 -3.62 -7.84
CA ARG A 41 -8.21 -4.28 -6.64
C ARG A 41 -9.62 -3.76 -6.45
N SER A 42 -10.55 -4.35 -7.19
CA SER A 42 -11.92 -3.86 -7.34
C SER A 42 -12.96 -4.64 -6.51
N ASP A 43 -12.55 -5.70 -5.82
CA ASP A 43 -13.41 -6.46 -4.91
C ASP A 43 -13.93 -5.57 -3.77
N SER A 44 -15.18 -5.79 -3.35
CA SER A 44 -15.81 -5.00 -2.29
C SER A 44 -15.29 -5.35 -0.89
N ARG A 45 -14.63 -6.50 -0.74
CA ARG A 45 -13.90 -6.84 0.48
C ARG A 45 -12.73 -5.90 0.67
N GLY A 46 -12.40 -5.62 1.94
CA GLY A 46 -11.15 -4.94 2.25
C GLY A 46 -9.92 -5.78 1.88
N PHE A 47 -8.78 -5.12 1.83
CA PHE A 47 -7.50 -5.70 1.47
C PHE A 47 -6.48 -5.45 2.58
N VAL A 48 -5.42 -6.25 2.57
CA VAL A 48 -4.22 -6.09 3.38
C VAL A 48 -3.10 -5.63 2.47
N LEU A 49 -2.57 -4.46 2.76
CA LEU A 49 -1.36 -3.91 2.17
C LEU A 49 -0.20 -4.17 3.12
N SER A 50 0.79 -4.95 2.69
CA SER A 50 2.05 -5.16 3.41
C SER A 50 3.08 -4.15 2.92
N LEU A 51 3.52 -3.27 3.80
CA LEU A 51 4.50 -2.23 3.53
C LEU A 51 5.85 -2.59 4.16
N LYS A 52 6.88 -2.72 3.34
CA LYS A 52 8.27 -2.78 3.79
C LYS A 52 8.93 -1.42 3.63
N LYS A 53 9.53 -0.94 4.71
CA LYS A 53 10.25 0.33 4.75
C LYS A 53 11.28 0.32 5.86
N ASN A 54 12.50 0.77 5.55
CA ASN A 54 13.61 0.87 6.51
C ASN A 54 13.88 -0.45 7.28
N GLY A 55 13.74 -1.60 6.60
CA GLY A 55 13.94 -2.92 7.20
C GLY A 55 12.80 -3.45 8.07
N ALA A 56 11.74 -2.67 8.29
CA ALA A 56 10.52 -3.12 8.97
C ALA A 56 9.42 -3.46 7.95
N GLN A 57 8.56 -4.40 8.31
CA GLN A 57 7.38 -4.79 7.54
C GLN A 57 6.13 -4.61 8.38
N HIS A 58 5.15 -3.85 7.88
CA HIS A 58 3.91 -3.54 8.59
C HIS A 58 2.69 -3.75 7.68
N PRO A 59 1.69 -4.52 8.10
CA PRO A 59 0.43 -4.67 7.38
C PRO A 59 -0.53 -3.51 7.68
N TYR A 60 -1.33 -3.10 6.70
CA TYR A 60 -2.38 -2.08 6.81
C TYR A 60 -3.67 -2.58 6.17
N TYR A 61 -4.81 -2.23 6.77
CA TYR A 61 -6.11 -2.43 6.13
C TYR A 61 -6.39 -1.29 5.14
N VAL A 62 -6.79 -1.64 3.92
CA VAL A 62 -7.10 -0.68 2.85
C VAL A 62 -8.34 -1.13 2.07
N GLN A 63 -8.98 -0.21 1.36
CA GLN A 63 -10.17 -0.46 0.53
C GLN A 63 -9.85 -0.29 -0.96
N ALA A 64 -10.71 -0.81 -1.83
CA ALA A 64 -10.56 -0.79 -3.29
C ALA A 64 -10.35 0.60 -3.93
N SER A 65 -10.58 1.69 -3.19
CA SER A 65 -10.41 3.09 -3.64
C SER A 65 -9.44 3.89 -2.75
N SER A 66 -8.70 3.20 -1.87
CA SER A 66 -7.73 3.83 -0.98
C SER A 66 -6.61 4.51 -1.77
N LYS A 67 -6.17 5.66 -1.25
CA LYS A 67 -5.07 6.47 -1.77
C LYS A 67 -4.04 6.61 -0.67
N ILE A 68 -3.08 5.70 -0.68
CA ILE A 68 -2.10 5.56 0.37
C ILE A 68 -0.93 6.50 0.12
N GLU A 69 -0.60 7.30 1.11
CA GLU A 69 0.57 8.20 1.11
C GLU A 69 1.54 7.70 2.18
N VAL A 70 2.73 7.31 1.76
CA VAL A 70 3.79 6.84 2.67
C VAL A 70 4.82 7.95 2.84
N ASP A 71 4.76 8.64 3.98
CA ASP A 71 5.72 9.66 4.38
C ASP A 71 6.85 9.02 5.21
N ASN A 72 7.87 9.80 5.63
CA ASN A 72 8.97 9.29 6.45
C ASN A 72 8.51 8.72 7.81
N ASN A 73 7.48 9.28 8.43
CA ASN A 73 7.07 8.93 9.79
C ASN A 73 5.59 8.55 9.92
N ALA A 74 4.85 8.51 8.80
CA ALA A 74 3.41 8.25 8.83
C ALA A 74 2.97 7.56 7.54
N VAL A 75 1.84 6.85 7.64
CA VAL A 75 1.08 6.35 6.49
C VAL A 75 -0.32 6.96 6.58
N LYS A 76 -0.83 7.45 5.45
CA LYS A 76 -2.17 8.02 5.37
C LYS A 76 -2.99 7.33 4.29
N ASP A 77 -4.29 7.22 4.50
CA ASP A 77 -5.26 6.91 3.45
C ASP A 77 -6.15 8.13 3.22
N GLN A 78 -6.09 8.69 2.01
CA GLN A 78 -6.85 9.88 1.62
C GLN A 78 -6.64 11.05 2.61
N GLY A 79 -5.39 11.24 3.05
CA GLY A 79 -4.99 12.28 4.00
C GLY A 79 -5.24 11.96 5.48
N ARG A 80 -5.90 10.85 5.81
CA ARG A 80 -6.13 10.42 7.20
C ARG A 80 -5.04 9.46 7.64
N LEU A 81 -4.43 9.70 8.80
CA LEU A 81 -3.42 8.80 9.35
C LEU A 81 -4.02 7.43 9.65
N ILE A 82 -3.33 6.37 9.25
CA ILE A 82 -3.69 4.98 9.52
C ILE A 82 -2.55 4.29 10.26
N GLU A 83 -2.93 3.38 11.16
CA GLU A 83 -2.00 2.58 11.94
C GLU A 83 -1.90 1.17 11.34
N PRO A 84 -0.75 0.49 11.53
CA PRO A 84 -0.62 -0.89 11.09
C PRO A 84 -1.53 -1.83 11.90
N LEU A 85 -1.89 -2.96 11.27
CA LEU A 85 -2.64 -4.04 11.92
C LEU A 85 -1.74 -4.76 12.92
N SER A 86 -2.35 -5.17 14.05
CA SER A 86 -1.71 -5.87 15.17
C SER A 86 -1.42 -7.34 14.88
#